data_AF-G5DZY2-F1
#
_entry.id   AF-G5DZY2-F1
#
_cell.length_a   1.000
_cell.length_b   1.000
_cell.length_c   1.000
_cell.angle_alpha   90.00
_cell.angle_beta   90.00
_cell.angle_gamma   90.00
#
_symmetry.space_group_name_H-M   'P 1'
#
loop_
_entity.id
_entity.type
_entity.pdbx_description
1 polymer ?
#
loop_
_entity_poly.entity_id
_entity_poly.type
_entity_poly.pdbx_seq_one_letter_code
_entity_poly.pdbx_strand_id
1 'polypeptide(L)'
;MEVDYSGTVDQRLPECEDLPIKLRLIDTLRTVTEGKIYVEIERARLTKTLAAIKEQSGDVTEAASILQELQVETRSMEKKEKVEFILEQMRLCLAVKDYIRTQIISKKINTKEEGEKRWKDLKNRVVEHNIRIMAKYYTRITMKRMSQLLDLSVDESEEFLSSLVVNKTIYAKVDRLAGIINFQRPKDPNDLLNDWSEKLNSLMALVNKTTHLIAKEEMIHNLQ
;
A
#
# COMPACT_ATOMS: atom_id res chain seq x y z
N MET A 1 8.11 -23.37 -16.90
CA MET A 1 8.93 -22.28 -17.48
C MET A 1 7.96 -21.37 -18.22
N GLU A 2 7.46 -20.34 -17.55
CA GLU A 2 6.81 -19.21 -18.22
C GLU A 2 7.92 -18.44 -18.95
N VAL A 3 7.86 -18.44 -20.27
CA VAL A 3 8.75 -17.59 -21.07
C VAL A 3 8.14 -16.20 -21.02
N ASP A 4 8.84 -15.29 -20.36
CA ASP A 4 8.46 -13.88 -20.27
C ASP A 4 8.66 -13.21 -21.65
N TYR A 5 7.56 -12.99 -22.36
CA TYR A 5 7.56 -12.33 -23.68
C TYR A 5 7.38 -10.80 -23.57
N SER A 6 7.29 -10.24 -22.36
CA SER A 6 6.98 -8.82 -22.11
C SER A 6 7.97 -7.84 -22.76
N GLY A 7 9.22 -8.26 -22.95
CA GLY A 7 10.26 -7.44 -23.56
C GLY A 7 10.11 -7.26 -25.08
N THR A 8 9.39 -8.13 -25.78
CA THR A 8 9.52 -8.23 -27.25
C THR A 8 8.73 -7.17 -28.00
N VAL A 9 7.55 -6.80 -27.50
CA VAL A 9 6.63 -5.90 -28.20
C VAL A 9 6.99 -4.45 -27.94
N ASP A 10 7.26 -4.10 -26.68
CA ASP A 10 7.66 -2.75 -26.28
C ASP A 10 9.05 -2.34 -26.83
N GLN A 11 9.98 -3.29 -27.03
CA GLN A 11 11.32 -3.00 -27.57
C GLN A 11 11.42 -3.03 -29.10
N ARG A 12 10.59 -3.81 -29.83
CA ARG A 12 10.72 -3.98 -31.31
C ARG A 12 9.76 -3.12 -32.14
N LEU A 13 8.64 -2.65 -31.58
CA LEU A 13 7.71 -1.75 -32.28
C LEU A 13 8.25 -0.34 -32.59
N PRO A 14 9.21 0.23 -31.83
CA PRO A 14 9.83 1.52 -32.16
C PRO A 14 10.79 1.48 -33.35
N GLU A 15 11.27 0.31 -33.79
CA GLU A 15 12.32 0.19 -34.82
C GLU A 15 11.80 0.19 -36.28
N CYS A 16 10.48 0.22 -36.50
CA CYS A 16 9.90 0.37 -37.84
C CYS A 16 9.54 1.83 -38.12
N GLU A 17 10.37 2.50 -38.94
CA GLU A 17 10.15 3.87 -39.40
C GLU A 17 9.01 4.00 -40.42
N ASP A 18 8.59 2.90 -41.07
CA ASP A 18 7.57 2.93 -42.13
C ASP A 18 6.15 2.60 -41.61
N LEU A 19 5.27 3.60 -41.65
CA LEU A 19 3.89 3.58 -41.14
C LEU A 19 3.00 2.45 -41.74
N PRO A 20 3.05 2.13 -43.05
CA PRO A 20 2.26 1.06 -43.66
C PRO A 20 2.70 -0.34 -43.21
N ILE A 21 4.01 -0.55 -43.06
CA ILE A 21 4.56 -1.84 -42.60
C ILE A 21 4.17 -2.07 -41.14
N LYS A 22 4.22 -1.01 -40.32
CA LYS A 22 3.80 -1.05 -38.91
C LYS A 22 2.32 -1.41 -38.76
N LEU A 23 1.44 -0.81 -39.57
CA LEU A 23 0.01 -1.16 -39.58
C LEU A 23 -0.22 -2.63 -39.95
N ARG A 24 0.43 -3.11 -41.02
CA ARG A 24 0.31 -4.51 -41.48
C ARG A 24 0.83 -5.51 -40.44
N LEU A 25 1.87 -5.14 -39.71
CA LEU A 25 2.41 -5.94 -38.61
C LEU A 25 1.45 -5.98 -37.42
N ILE A 26 0.88 -4.84 -37.04
CA ILE A 26 -0.10 -4.77 -35.95
C ILE A 26 -1.34 -5.62 -36.29
N ASP A 27 -1.84 -5.55 -37.53
CA ASP A 27 -3.00 -6.34 -37.93
C ASP A 27 -2.71 -7.84 -37.92
N THR A 28 -1.57 -8.27 -38.46
CA THR A 28 -1.19 -9.70 -38.42
C THR A 28 -1.00 -10.19 -36.97
N LEU A 29 -0.39 -9.39 -36.09
CA LEU A 29 -0.26 -9.72 -34.68
C LEU A 29 -1.62 -9.75 -33.96
N ARG A 30 -2.55 -8.85 -34.26
CA ARG A 30 -3.91 -8.87 -33.71
C ARG A 30 -4.66 -10.15 -34.12
N THR A 31 -4.54 -10.59 -35.37
CA THR A 31 -5.13 -11.86 -35.84
C THR A 31 -4.49 -13.08 -35.18
N VAL A 32 -3.16 -13.11 -35.04
CA VAL A 32 -2.43 -14.26 -34.46
C VAL A 32 -2.62 -14.37 -32.94
N THR A 33 -2.91 -13.27 -32.27
CA THR A 33 -3.17 -13.20 -30.82
C THR A 33 -4.65 -13.32 -30.45
N GLU A 34 -5.54 -13.38 -31.43
CA GLU A 34 -6.96 -13.58 -31.21
C GLU A 34 -7.24 -14.96 -30.57
N GLY A 35 -8.02 -14.96 -29.49
CA GLY A 35 -8.41 -16.18 -28.76
C GLY A 35 -7.33 -16.79 -27.85
N LYS A 36 -6.14 -16.17 -27.71
CA LYS A 36 -5.04 -16.68 -26.88
C LYS A 36 -4.94 -15.96 -25.54
N ILE A 37 -5.40 -16.60 -24.47
CA ILE A 37 -5.45 -16.07 -23.08
C ILE A 37 -4.08 -15.57 -22.58
N TYR A 38 -2.99 -16.23 -22.99
CA TYR A 38 -1.62 -15.93 -22.52
C TYR A 38 -0.97 -14.71 -23.20
N VAL A 39 -1.56 -14.17 -24.28
CA VAL A 39 -1.00 -13.02 -25.04
C VAL A 39 -1.94 -11.82 -25.02
N GLU A 40 -2.95 -11.82 -24.15
CA GLU A 40 -3.95 -10.74 -24.13
C GLU A 40 -3.38 -9.38 -23.69
N ILE A 41 -2.35 -9.37 -22.84
CA ILE A 41 -1.66 -8.15 -22.42
C ILE A 41 -1.01 -7.46 -23.64
N GLU A 42 -0.27 -8.24 -24.44
CA GLU A 42 0.37 -7.73 -25.64
C GLU A 42 -0.65 -7.31 -26.71
N ARG A 43 -1.75 -8.05 -26.83
CA ARG A 43 -2.88 -7.63 -27.69
C ARG A 43 -3.46 -6.30 -27.23
N ALA A 44 -3.59 -6.06 -25.92
CA ALA A 44 -4.07 -4.79 -25.39
C ALA A 44 -3.14 -3.62 -25.72
N ARG A 45 -1.82 -3.81 -25.58
CA ARG A 45 -0.79 -2.82 -25.94
C ARG A 45 -0.79 -2.51 -27.44
N LEU A 46 -0.88 -3.54 -28.28
CA LEU A 46 -1.02 -3.38 -29.74
C LEU A 46 -2.28 -2.61 -30.13
N THR A 47 -3.41 -2.91 -29.47
CA THR A 47 -4.70 -2.23 -29.72
C THR A 47 -4.65 -0.76 -29.30
N LYS A 48 -4.00 -0.45 -28.16
CA LYS A 48 -3.75 0.93 -27.72
C LYS A 48 -2.91 1.70 -28.73
N THR A 49 -1.86 1.07 -29.26
CA THR A 49 -0.97 1.68 -30.27
C THR A 49 -1.71 1.93 -31.58
N LEU A 50 -2.55 0.99 -32.03
CA LEU A 50 -3.37 1.14 -33.22
C LEU A 50 -4.39 2.27 -33.09
N ALA A 51 -5.07 2.36 -31.93
CA ALA A 51 -6.00 3.42 -31.65
C ALA A 51 -5.32 4.81 -31.66
N ALA A 52 -4.10 4.92 -31.11
CA ALA A 52 -3.33 6.16 -31.14
C ALA A 52 -2.93 6.58 -32.58
N ILE A 53 -2.57 5.63 -33.44
CA ILE A 53 -2.26 5.92 -34.86
C ILE A 53 -3.52 6.41 -35.59
N LYS A 54 -4.67 5.77 -35.35
CA LYS A 54 -5.96 6.15 -35.95
C LYS A 54 -6.49 7.50 -35.44
N GLU A 55 -6.21 7.83 -34.18
CA GLU A 55 -6.51 9.15 -33.64
C GLU A 55 -5.64 10.24 -34.29
N GLN A 56 -4.34 9.98 -34.49
CA GLN A 56 -3.45 10.90 -35.20
C GLN A 56 -3.86 11.11 -36.66
N SER A 57 -4.47 10.11 -37.30
CA SER A 57 -5.04 10.26 -38.64
C SER A 57 -6.40 10.98 -38.67
N GLY A 58 -6.95 11.37 -37.52
CA GLY A 58 -8.21 12.09 -37.38
C GLY A 58 -9.47 11.20 -37.28
N ASP A 59 -9.32 9.88 -37.37
CA ASP A 59 -10.43 8.91 -37.31
C ASP A 59 -10.73 8.48 -35.87
N VAL A 60 -11.21 9.43 -35.07
CA VAL A 60 -11.51 9.22 -33.64
C VAL A 60 -12.63 8.20 -33.42
N THR A 61 -13.58 8.09 -34.36
CA THR A 61 -14.69 7.11 -34.29
C THR A 61 -14.22 5.67 -34.47
N GLU A 62 -13.31 5.43 -35.42
CA GLU A 62 -12.72 4.09 -35.62
C GLU A 62 -11.81 3.72 -34.45
N ALA A 63 -11.00 4.66 -33.98
CA ALA A 63 -10.14 4.48 -32.81
C ALA A 63 -10.95 4.05 -31.57
N ALA A 64 -12.11 4.68 -31.34
CA ALA A 64 -13.00 4.33 -30.25
C ALA A 64 -13.60 2.92 -30.40
N SER A 65 -14.02 2.52 -31.61
CA SER A 65 -14.58 1.18 -31.87
C SER A 65 -13.53 0.09 -31.61
N ILE A 66 -12.32 0.27 -32.15
CA ILE A 66 -11.20 -0.67 -32.02
C ILE A 66 -10.82 -0.89 -30.55
N LEU A 67 -10.73 0.19 -29.76
CA LEU A 67 -10.37 0.10 -28.35
C LEU A 67 -11.49 -0.50 -27.48
N GLN A 68 -12.75 -0.36 -27.91
CA GLN A 68 -13.93 -0.91 -27.21
C GLN A 68 -14.18 -2.39 -27.50
N GLU A 69 -13.84 -2.88 -28.71
CA GLU A 69 -13.93 -4.30 -29.07
C GLU A 69 -13.07 -5.19 -28.17
N LEU A 70 -11.99 -4.64 -27.62
CA LEU A 70 -11.17 -5.33 -26.65
C LEU A 70 -11.88 -5.37 -25.29
N GLN A 71 -12.59 -6.47 -25.02
CA GLN A 71 -13.10 -6.77 -23.68
C GLN A 71 -11.96 -7.13 -22.74
N VAL A 72 -11.50 -6.15 -21.94
CA VAL A 72 -10.46 -6.38 -20.91
C VAL A 72 -11.07 -7.04 -19.67
N GLU A 73 -11.47 -8.30 -19.81
CA GLU A 73 -12.05 -9.08 -18.71
C GLU A 73 -10.98 -9.82 -17.88
N THR A 74 -9.76 -9.97 -18.41
CA THR A 74 -8.90 -11.07 -17.97
C THR A 74 -8.02 -10.75 -16.77
N ARG A 75 -7.93 -11.80 -15.95
CA ARG A 75 -7.21 -11.99 -14.68
C ARG A 75 -5.71 -11.66 -14.69
N SER A 76 -5.10 -11.38 -15.85
CA SER A 76 -3.64 -11.31 -16.03
C SER A 76 -3.06 -9.90 -16.21
N MET A 77 -3.86 -8.87 -16.46
CA MET A 77 -3.33 -7.50 -16.57
C MET A 77 -2.98 -6.93 -15.19
N GLU A 78 -1.85 -6.22 -15.12
CA GLU A 78 -1.50 -5.47 -13.92
C GLU A 78 -2.52 -4.35 -13.68
N LYS A 79 -2.88 -4.11 -12.42
CA LYS A 79 -3.98 -3.21 -12.06
C LYS A 79 -3.80 -1.79 -12.60
N LYS A 80 -2.56 -1.32 -12.64
CA LYS A 80 -2.21 0.01 -13.16
C LYS A 80 -2.49 0.11 -14.66
N GLU A 81 -2.05 -0.86 -15.44
CA GLU A 81 -2.32 -0.93 -16.88
C GLU A 81 -3.81 -1.05 -17.18
N LYS A 82 -4.55 -1.81 -16.34
CA LYS A 82 -6.00 -1.94 -16.48
C LYS A 82 -6.72 -0.60 -16.28
N VAL A 83 -6.35 0.15 -15.25
CA VAL A 83 -6.92 1.49 -15.01
C VAL A 83 -6.54 2.45 -16.13
N GLU A 84 -5.28 2.44 -16.57
CA GLU A 84 -4.81 3.28 -17.67
C GLU A 84 -5.56 2.98 -18.98
N PHE A 85 -5.80 1.70 -19.28
CA PHE A 85 -6.57 1.29 -20.44
C PHE A 85 -8.04 1.74 -20.36
N ILE A 86 -8.68 1.61 -19.18
CA ILE A 86 -10.06 2.07 -18.96
C ILE A 86 -10.15 3.59 -19.11
N LEU A 87 -9.18 4.34 -18.59
CA LEU A 87 -9.12 5.80 -18.75
C LEU A 87 -8.95 6.20 -20.22
N GLU A 88 -8.14 5.46 -20.99
CA GLU A 88 -7.99 5.70 -22.42
C GLU A 88 -9.29 5.44 -23.19
N GLN A 89 -10.01 4.36 -22.86
CA GLN A 89 -11.35 4.11 -23.40
C GLN A 89 -12.32 5.25 -23.09
N MET A 90 -12.30 5.78 -21.84
CA MET A 90 -13.14 6.91 -21.46
C MET A 90 -12.77 8.18 -22.24
N ARG A 91 -11.48 8.44 -22.46
CA ARG A 91 -11.01 9.61 -23.22
C ARG A 91 -11.53 9.59 -24.66
N LEU A 92 -11.40 8.46 -25.36
CA LEU A 92 -11.92 8.30 -26.73
C LEU A 92 -13.45 8.37 -26.79
N CYS A 93 -14.17 7.78 -25.82
CA CYS A 93 -15.63 7.89 -25.76
C CYS A 93 -16.10 9.34 -25.58
N LEU A 94 -15.40 10.12 -24.75
CA LEU A 94 -15.68 11.54 -24.56
C LEU A 94 -15.40 12.34 -25.84
N ALA A 95 -14.34 12.03 -26.58
CA ALA A 95 -14.03 12.67 -27.85
C ALA A 95 -15.12 12.42 -28.92
N VAL A 96 -15.72 11.22 -28.93
CA VAL A 96 -16.86 10.85 -29.79
C VAL A 96 -18.21 11.38 -29.25
N LYS A 97 -18.22 12.02 -28.07
CA LYS A 97 -19.42 12.50 -27.35
C LYS A 97 -20.39 11.40 -26.94
N ASP A 98 -19.90 10.18 -26.75
CA ASP A 98 -20.70 9.06 -26.22
C ASP A 98 -20.63 9.04 -24.69
N TYR A 99 -21.45 9.88 -24.07
CA TYR A 99 -21.51 10.03 -22.61
C TYR A 99 -22.10 8.80 -21.91
N ILE A 100 -23.01 8.07 -22.57
CA ILE A 100 -23.67 6.88 -22.00
C ILE A 100 -22.64 5.76 -21.86
N ARG A 101 -21.87 5.47 -22.93
CA ARG A 101 -20.80 4.46 -22.88
C ARG A 101 -19.70 4.86 -21.91
N THR A 102 -19.32 6.13 -21.86
CA THR A 102 -18.35 6.65 -20.88
C THR A 102 -18.79 6.34 -19.45
N GLN A 103 -20.07 6.56 -19.12
CA GLN A 103 -20.59 6.31 -17.78
C GLN A 103 -20.64 4.81 -17.44
N ILE A 104 -20.94 3.94 -18.42
CA ILE A 104 -20.89 2.48 -18.23
C ILE A 104 -19.45 2.02 -17.95
N ILE A 105 -18.48 2.51 -18.73
CA ILE A 105 -17.05 2.18 -18.59
C ILE A 105 -16.51 2.67 -17.24
N SER A 106 -16.91 3.87 -16.78
CA SER A 106 -16.48 4.41 -15.48
C SER A 106 -16.82 3.49 -14.30
N LYS A 107 -17.95 2.77 -14.37
CA LYS A 107 -18.39 1.82 -13.33
C LYS A 107 -17.52 0.56 -13.28
N LYS A 108 -16.74 0.25 -14.32
CA LYS A 108 -15.80 -0.89 -14.34
C LYS A 108 -14.58 -0.65 -13.46
N ILE A 109 -14.29 0.60 -13.08
CA ILE A 109 -13.26 0.89 -12.07
C ILE A 109 -13.87 0.57 -10.71
N ASN A 110 -13.65 -0.64 -10.22
CA ASN A 110 -14.13 -1.08 -8.90
C ASN A 110 -13.34 -0.37 -7.79
N THR A 111 -13.78 0.84 -7.43
CA THR A 111 -13.19 1.65 -6.35
C THR A 111 -13.63 1.18 -4.96
N LYS A 112 -14.82 0.57 -4.86
CA LYS A 112 -15.45 0.27 -3.57
C LYS A 112 -14.82 -0.91 -2.84
N GLU A 113 -14.64 -2.05 -3.50
CA GLU A 113 -14.13 -3.24 -2.82
C GLU A 113 -12.65 -3.10 -2.43
N GLU A 114 -11.85 -2.39 -3.22
CA GLU A 114 -10.46 -2.17 -2.88
C GLU A 114 -10.25 -1.02 -1.88
N GLY A 115 -11.09 0.01 -1.95
CA GLY A 115 -11.11 1.08 -0.94
C GLY A 115 -11.39 0.51 0.44
N GLU A 116 -12.40 -0.35 0.55
CA GLU A 116 -12.77 -1.01 1.80
C GLU A 116 -11.66 -1.93 2.32
N LYS A 117 -11.01 -2.69 1.43
CA LYS A 117 -9.85 -3.53 1.81
C LYS A 117 -8.69 -2.70 2.34
N ARG A 118 -8.32 -1.60 1.66
CA ARG A 118 -7.24 -0.70 2.09
C ARG A 118 -7.58 0.01 3.39
N TRP A 119 -8.84 0.41 3.56
CA TRP A 119 -9.33 1.01 4.79
C TRP A 119 -9.25 0.03 5.96
N LYS A 120 -9.68 -1.22 5.76
CA LYS A 120 -9.59 -2.27 6.78
C LYS A 120 -8.14 -2.58 7.16
N ASP A 121 -7.24 -2.65 6.18
CA ASP A 121 -5.80 -2.84 6.45
C ASP A 121 -5.21 -1.69 7.27
N LEU A 122 -5.51 -0.44 6.89
CA LEU A 122 -5.10 0.74 7.65
C LEU A 122 -5.62 0.70 9.08
N LYS A 123 -6.93 0.40 9.27
CA LYS A 123 -7.55 0.30 10.59
C LYS A 123 -6.82 -0.74 11.45
N ASN A 124 -6.55 -1.93 10.91
CA ASN A 124 -5.83 -2.98 11.62
C ASN A 124 -4.42 -2.52 12.05
N ARG A 125 -3.66 -1.90 11.14
CA ARG A 125 -2.30 -1.41 11.44
C ARG A 125 -2.28 -0.31 12.51
N VAL A 126 -3.28 0.56 12.52
CA VAL A 126 -3.43 1.60 13.55
C VAL A 126 -3.70 0.96 14.91
N VAL A 127 -4.58 -0.04 14.98
CA VAL A 127 -4.86 -0.79 16.22
C VAL A 127 -3.59 -1.46 16.73
N GLU A 128 -2.85 -2.17 15.87
CA GLU A 128 -1.57 -2.79 16.26
C GLU A 128 -0.56 -1.78 16.80
N HIS A 129 -0.44 -0.64 16.13
CA HIS A 129 0.43 0.45 16.56
C HIS A 129 0.02 0.96 17.94
N ASN A 130 -1.27 1.24 18.15
CA ASN A 130 -1.79 1.73 19.43
C ASN A 130 -1.53 0.75 20.56
N ILE A 131 -1.72 -0.56 20.33
CA ILE A 131 -1.40 -1.60 21.32
C ILE A 131 0.09 -1.60 21.67
N ARG A 132 0.98 -1.43 20.68
CA ARG A 132 2.43 -1.33 20.92
C ARG A 132 2.79 -0.10 21.76
N ILE A 133 2.16 1.03 21.49
CA ILE A 133 2.32 2.25 22.30
C ILE A 133 1.83 2.00 23.73
N MET A 134 0.68 1.36 23.90
CA MET A 134 0.16 1.01 25.21
C MET A 134 1.14 0.10 25.99
N ALA A 135 1.71 -0.91 25.34
CA ALA A 135 2.69 -1.80 25.96
C ALA A 135 3.99 -1.08 26.40
N LYS A 136 4.34 0.04 25.75
CA LYS A 136 5.52 0.85 26.11
C LYS A 136 5.28 1.70 27.35
N TYR A 137 4.08 2.27 27.50
CA TYR A 137 3.81 3.28 28.53
C TYR A 137 3.01 2.74 29.71
N TYR A 138 2.16 1.74 29.52
CA TYR A 138 1.40 1.13 30.60
C TYR A 138 2.12 -0.11 31.13
N THR A 139 2.31 -0.16 32.45
CA THR A 139 2.72 -1.39 33.13
C THR A 139 1.56 -2.39 33.20
N ARG A 140 0.36 -1.88 33.54
CA ARG A 140 -0.88 -2.62 33.69
C ARG A 140 -2.07 -1.79 33.22
N ILE A 141 -3.01 -2.42 32.53
CA ILE A 141 -4.27 -1.79 32.10
C ILE A 141 -5.44 -2.78 32.21
N THR A 142 -6.66 -2.29 32.41
CA THR A 142 -7.86 -3.13 32.36
C THR A 142 -8.33 -3.33 30.92
N MET A 143 -8.84 -4.51 30.59
CA MET A 143 -9.38 -4.84 29.26
C MET A 143 -10.45 -3.84 28.81
N LYS A 144 -11.36 -3.46 29.72
CA LYS A 144 -12.41 -2.46 29.46
C LYS A 144 -11.83 -1.09 29.09
N ARG A 145 -10.74 -0.67 29.73
CA ARG A 145 -10.10 0.61 29.42
C ARG A 145 -9.36 0.55 28.09
N MET A 146 -8.69 -0.57 27.80
CA MET A 146 -8.01 -0.79 26.52
C MET A 146 -8.99 -0.77 25.35
N SER A 147 -10.14 -1.44 25.48
CA SER A 147 -11.17 -1.47 24.42
C SER A 147 -11.74 -0.07 24.14
N GLN A 148 -11.97 0.74 25.18
CA GLN A 148 -12.38 2.14 25.04
C GLN A 148 -11.34 3.00 24.31
N LEU A 149 -10.05 2.77 24.56
CA LEU A 149 -8.98 3.53 23.92
C LEU A 149 -8.73 3.10 22.47
N LEU A 150 -9.02 1.85 22.13
CA LEU A 150 -8.90 1.33 20.76
C LEU A 150 -10.17 1.54 19.92
N ASP A 151 -11.27 1.93 20.56
CA ASP A 151 -12.62 2.03 19.96
C ASP A 151 -13.04 0.70 19.31
N LEU A 152 -12.87 -0.38 20.06
CA LEU A 152 -13.20 -1.75 19.69
C LEU A 152 -14.00 -2.44 20.79
N SER A 153 -14.67 -3.54 20.46
CA SER A 153 -15.26 -4.41 21.48
C SER A 153 -14.17 -5.07 22.34
N VAL A 154 -14.57 -5.57 23.52
CA VAL A 154 -13.63 -6.26 24.43
C VAL A 154 -13.08 -7.52 23.78
N ASP A 155 -13.93 -8.26 23.07
CA ASP A 155 -13.57 -9.52 22.42
C ASP A 155 -12.60 -9.30 21.25
N GLU A 156 -12.89 -8.31 20.38
CA GLU A 156 -11.96 -7.95 19.29
C GLU A 156 -10.62 -7.44 19.83
N SER A 157 -10.65 -6.63 20.90
CA SER A 157 -9.41 -6.15 21.53
C SER A 157 -8.56 -7.30 22.09
N GLU A 158 -9.20 -8.33 22.65
CA GLU A 158 -8.51 -9.53 23.11
C GLU A 158 -7.91 -10.33 21.94
N GLU A 159 -8.64 -10.48 20.84
CA GLU A 159 -8.16 -11.19 19.65
C GLU A 159 -6.94 -10.48 19.02
N PHE A 160 -7.00 -9.16 18.86
CA PHE A 160 -5.87 -8.36 18.40
C PHE A 160 -4.68 -8.43 19.35
N LEU A 161 -4.91 -8.35 20.66
CA LEU A 161 -3.84 -8.51 21.64
C LEU A 161 -3.21 -9.89 21.58
N SER A 162 -4.02 -10.95 21.48
CA SER A 162 -3.58 -12.34 21.40
C SER A 162 -2.71 -12.57 20.17
N SER A 163 -3.15 -12.14 18.99
CA SER A 163 -2.39 -12.27 17.75
C SER A 163 -1.03 -11.55 17.82
N LEU A 164 -0.97 -10.36 18.41
CA LEU A 164 0.28 -9.62 18.59
C LEU A 164 1.26 -10.29 19.56
N VAL A 165 0.76 -10.98 20.59
CA VAL A 165 1.57 -11.78 21.51
C VAL A 165 2.08 -13.05 20.82
N VAL A 166 1.23 -13.74 20.05
CA VAL A 166 1.62 -14.93 19.26
C VAL A 166 2.69 -14.58 18.23
N ASN A 167 2.54 -13.44 17.55
CA ASN A 167 3.51 -12.92 16.58
C ASN A 167 4.79 -12.37 17.25
N LYS A 168 4.93 -12.46 18.59
CA LYS A 168 6.06 -11.96 19.38
C LYS A 168 6.35 -10.47 19.17
N THR A 169 5.37 -9.69 18.73
CA THR A 169 5.51 -8.25 18.51
C THR A 169 5.54 -7.49 19.82
N ILE A 170 4.76 -7.95 20.80
CA ILE A 170 4.73 -7.43 22.17
C ILE A 170 4.72 -8.59 23.18
N TYR A 171 5.12 -8.29 24.41
CA TYR A 171 4.89 -9.18 25.54
C TYR A 171 3.68 -8.68 26.32
N ALA A 172 2.71 -9.55 26.57
CA ALA A 172 1.60 -9.27 27.47
C ALA A 172 1.14 -10.56 28.16
N LYS A 173 0.71 -10.44 29.41
CA LYS A 173 0.01 -11.49 30.15
C LYS A 173 -1.37 -10.97 30.53
N VAL A 174 -2.40 -11.75 30.22
CA VAL A 174 -3.79 -11.39 30.49
C VAL A 174 -4.32 -12.27 31.62
N ASP A 175 -4.78 -11.64 32.70
CA ASP A 175 -5.64 -12.27 33.68
C ASP A 175 -7.10 -12.09 33.23
N ARG A 176 -7.68 -13.16 32.68
CA ARG A 176 -9.02 -13.15 32.09
C ARG A 176 -10.13 -12.98 33.13
N LEU A 177 -9.97 -13.55 34.33
CA LEU A 177 -10.98 -13.44 35.39
C LEU A 177 -11.02 -12.02 35.96
N ALA A 178 -9.85 -11.41 36.17
CA ALA A 178 -9.76 -10.03 36.64
C ALA A 178 -9.92 -8.99 35.52
N GLY A 179 -9.76 -9.37 34.26
CA GLY A 179 -9.76 -8.48 33.10
C GLY A 179 -8.58 -7.52 33.10
N ILE A 180 -7.42 -7.96 33.59
CA ILE A 180 -6.21 -7.15 33.76
C ILE A 180 -5.12 -7.63 32.81
N ILE A 181 -4.53 -6.72 32.06
CA ILE A 181 -3.39 -6.96 31.17
C ILE A 181 -2.14 -6.40 31.84
N ASN A 182 -1.09 -7.22 31.88
CA ASN A 182 0.24 -6.82 32.32
C ASN A 182 1.22 -6.88 31.13
N PHE A 183 1.84 -5.75 30.80
CA PHE A 183 2.81 -5.66 29.70
C PHE A 183 4.26 -5.85 30.18
N GLN A 184 4.50 -5.88 31.50
CA GLN A 184 5.84 -6.07 32.02
C GLN A 184 6.27 -7.54 31.92
N ARG A 185 7.47 -7.75 31.38
CA ARG A 185 8.16 -9.04 31.48
C ARG A 185 8.56 -9.26 32.94
N PRO A 186 8.41 -10.50 33.47
CA PRO A 186 9.03 -10.84 34.73
C PRO A 186 10.54 -10.64 34.59
N LYS A 187 11.09 -9.77 35.45
CA LYS A 187 12.52 -9.46 35.48
C LYS A 187 13.21 -10.32 36.52
N ASP A 188 14.41 -10.78 36.21
CA ASP A 188 15.27 -11.42 37.19
C ASP A 188 15.77 -10.40 38.22
N PRO A 189 16.01 -10.78 39.50
CA PRO A 189 16.66 -9.91 40.48
C PRO A 189 17.93 -9.21 39.97
N ASN A 190 18.74 -9.88 39.13
CA ASN A 190 19.93 -9.27 38.53
C ASN A 190 19.58 -8.18 37.51
N ASP A 191 18.56 -8.41 36.69
CA ASP A 191 18.10 -7.41 35.71
C ASP A 191 17.58 -6.14 36.40
N LEU A 192 16.88 -6.32 37.54
CA LEU A 192 16.41 -5.20 38.36
C LEU A 192 17.57 -4.38 38.93
N LEU A 193 18.64 -5.05 39.38
CA LEU A 193 19.82 -4.39 39.90
C LEU A 193 20.57 -3.63 38.80
N ASN A 194 20.72 -4.21 37.61
CA ASN A 194 21.32 -3.56 36.46
C ASN A 194 20.52 -2.32 36.02
N ASP A 195 19.19 -2.45 35.87
CA ASP A 195 18.31 -1.32 35.53
C ASP A 195 18.44 -0.17 36.55
N TRP A 196 18.56 -0.52 37.83
CA TRP A 196 18.74 0.47 38.89
C TRP A 196 20.10 1.16 38.80
N SER A 197 21.17 0.39 38.54
CA SER A 197 22.52 0.90 38.31
C SER A 197 22.58 1.85 37.11
N GLU A 198 21.97 1.48 35.98
CA GLU A 198 21.89 2.33 34.77
C GLU A 198 21.16 3.65 35.04
N LYS A 199 20.05 3.61 35.80
CA LYS A 199 19.31 4.81 36.19
C LYS A 199 20.14 5.71 37.10
N LEU A 200 20.87 5.15 38.06
CA LEU A 200 21.77 5.92 38.91
C LEU A 200 22.90 6.57 38.12
N ASN A 201 23.51 5.85 37.18
CA ASN A 201 24.54 6.40 36.30
C ASN A 201 23.98 7.55 35.44
N SER A 202 22.76 7.39 34.92
CA SER A 202 22.07 8.43 34.14
C SER A 202 21.77 9.67 34.98
N LEU A 203 21.30 9.48 36.21
CA LEU A 203 21.08 10.57 37.17
C LEU A 203 22.39 11.29 37.49
N MET A 204 23.45 10.56 37.78
CA MET A 204 24.76 11.12 38.08
C MET A 204 25.32 11.91 36.90
N ALA A 205 25.14 11.41 35.67
CA ALA A 205 25.52 12.13 34.45
C ALA A 205 24.77 13.46 34.30
N LEU A 206 23.46 13.48 34.60
CA LEU A 206 22.64 14.70 34.57
C LEU A 206 23.05 15.69 35.68
N VAL A 207 23.33 15.20 36.90
CA VAL A 207 23.81 16.03 38.00
C VAL A 207 25.17 16.65 37.65
N ASN A 208 26.13 15.85 37.20
CA ASN A 208 27.45 16.33 36.78
C ASN A 208 27.36 17.38 35.67
N LYS A 209 26.50 17.14 34.66
CA LYS A 209 26.25 18.11 33.60
C LYS A 209 25.68 19.41 34.14
N THR A 210 24.74 19.34 35.07
CA THR A 210 24.13 20.52 35.69
C THR A 210 25.15 21.30 36.51
N THR A 211 25.95 20.62 37.35
CA THR A 211 27.03 21.25 38.13
C THR A 211 28.06 21.92 37.22
N HIS A 212 28.45 21.27 36.12
CA HIS A 212 29.36 21.85 35.14
C HIS A 212 28.77 23.10 34.46
N LEU A 213 27.47 23.07 34.11
CA LEU A 213 26.79 24.23 33.54
C LEU A 213 26.71 25.39 34.53
N ILE A 214 26.45 25.14 35.81
CA ILE A 214 26.44 26.15 36.88
C ILE A 214 27.83 26.78 37.03
N ALA A 215 28.88 25.95 37.16
CA ALA A 215 30.25 26.44 37.31
C ALA A 215 30.72 27.26 36.09
N LYS A 216 30.31 26.86 34.88
CA LYS A 216 30.58 27.62 33.65
C LYS A 216 29.91 29.01 33.70
N GLU A 217 28.68 29.09 34.17
CA GLU A 217 27.94 30.36 34.25
C GLU A 217 28.54 31.30 35.31
N GLU A 218 28.91 30.76 36.48
CA GLU A 218 29.59 31.53 37.54
C GLU A 218 30.93 32.10 37.06
N MET A 219 31.69 31.35 36.27
CA MET A 219 32.94 31.83 35.66
C MET A 219 32.72 32.98 34.69
N ILE A 220 31.63 32.95 33.90
CA ILE A 220 31.31 34.01 32.94
C ILE A 220 30.85 35.28 33.68
N HIS A 221 30.00 35.14 34.70
CA HIS A 221 29.47 36.28 35.45
C HIS A 221 30.53 36.96 36.34
N ASN A 222 31.52 36.23 36.86
CA ASN A 222 32.62 36.82 37.63
C ASN A 222 33.67 37.54 36.75
N LEU A 223 33.58 37.45 35.42
CA LEU A 223 34.47 38.14 34.48
C LEU A 223 33.88 39.47 33.95
N GLN A 224 32.64 39.83 34.31
CA GLN A 224 32.01 41.12 34.02
C GLN A 224 32.09 42.08 35.22
#